data_AF-A0AAW8DR39-F1
#
_entry.id   AF-A0AAW8DR39-F1
#
_cell.length_a   1.000
_cell.length_b   1.000
_cell.length_c   1.000
_cell.angle_alpha   90.00
_cell.angle_beta   90.00
_cell.angle_gamma   90.00
#
_symmetry.space_group_name_H-M   'P 1'
#
loop_
_entity.id
_entity.type
_entity.pdbx_description
1 polymer ?
#
loop_
_entity_poly.entity_id
_entity_poly.type
_entity_poly.pdbx_seq_one_letter_code
_entity_poly.pdbx_strand_id
1 'polypeptide(L)'
;MTDQAKFYRCLSESCEGIGLYYFEVVAGMTTRAIESIGGQLWWSSPSGSKSEKHEFTDQPEFSSSDAEALADEFGLVEISASEFGNLWRDAHAD
;
A
#
# COMPACT_ATOMS: atom_id res chain seq x y z
N MET A 1 15.76 -13.66 -12.58
CA MET A 1 15.82 -12.23 -12.24
C MET A 1 14.94 -12.10 -11.01
N THR A 2 15.48 -11.70 -9.88
CA THR A 2 14.68 -11.52 -8.66
C THR A 2 14.13 -10.10 -8.74
N ASP A 3 12.86 -9.97 -9.12
CA ASP A 3 12.20 -8.66 -9.09
C ASP A 3 12.29 -8.09 -7.68
N GLN A 4 12.91 -6.93 -7.56
CA GLN A 4 13.11 -6.27 -6.27
C GLN A 4 11.78 -5.68 -5.81
N ALA A 5 11.34 -6.06 -4.62
CA ALA A 5 10.17 -5.47 -3.99
C ALA A 5 10.42 -3.99 -3.67
N LYS A 6 9.48 -3.14 -4.08
CA LYS A 6 9.46 -1.71 -3.74
C LYS A 6 8.24 -1.42 -2.89
N PHE A 7 8.37 -0.49 -1.96
CA PHE A 7 7.34 -0.17 -0.98
C PHE A 7 7.04 1.30 -1.07
N TYR A 8 5.77 1.63 -1.13
CA TYR A 8 5.33 2.99 -1.34
C TYR A 8 4.21 3.36 -0.37
N ARG A 9 4.08 4.66 -0.16
CA ARG A 9 3.05 5.33 0.62
C ARG A 9 2.47 6.45 -0.22
N CYS A 10 1.15 6.53 -0.35
CA CYS A 10 0.46 7.69 -0.90
C CYS A 10 -0.70 8.10 0.00
N LEU A 11 -1.23 9.30 -0.24
CA LEU A 11 -2.49 9.71 0.36
C LEU A 11 -3.61 8.91 -0.30
N SER A 12 -4.53 8.39 0.51
CA SER A 12 -5.78 7.79 0.03
C SER A 12 -6.94 8.63 0.52
N GLU A 13 -7.77 9.09 -0.42
CA GLU A 13 -9.04 9.72 -0.12
C GLU A 13 -10.14 8.68 -0.30
N SER A 14 -10.47 8.01 0.80
CA SER A 14 -11.53 7.01 0.85
C SER A 14 -12.85 7.64 1.30
N CYS A 15 -13.99 6.99 1.03
CA CYS A 15 -15.29 7.45 1.52
C CYS A 15 -15.37 7.61 3.05
N GLU A 16 -14.48 6.94 3.79
CA GLU A 16 -14.38 7.02 5.26
C GLU A 16 -13.47 8.16 5.76
N GLY A 17 -12.73 8.83 4.86
CA GLY A 17 -11.88 10.00 5.17
C GLY A 17 -10.54 10.00 4.45
N ILE A 18 -9.69 10.98 4.80
CA ILE A 18 -8.31 11.07 4.32
C ILE A 18 -7.45 10.12 5.17
N GLY A 19 -6.80 9.16 4.49
CA GLY A 19 -5.92 8.16 5.06
C GLY A 19 -4.59 8.07 4.33
N LEU A 20 -3.81 7.07 4.72
CA LEU A 20 -2.57 6.69 4.04
C LEU A 20 -2.73 5.30 3.45
N TYR A 21 -2.36 5.15 2.19
CA TYR A 21 -2.32 3.86 1.53
C TYR A 21 -0.88 3.45 1.27
N TYR A 22 -0.55 2.25 1.72
CA TYR A 22 0.77 1.66 1.63
C TYR A 22 0.68 0.39 0.81
N PHE A 23 1.60 0.16 -0.11
CA PHE A 23 1.56 -1.05 -0.93
C PHE A 23 2.96 -1.49 -1.34
N GLU A 24 3.09 -2.80 -1.48
CA GLU A 24 4.28 -3.51 -1.93
C GLU A 24 4.09 -3.84 -3.42
N VAL A 25 5.05 -3.41 -4.24
CA VAL A 25 5.07 -3.69 -5.68
C VAL A 25 6.23 -4.63 -5.99
N VAL A 26 5.92 -5.77 -6.61
CA VAL A 26 6.87 -6.77 -7.08
C VAL A 26 6.59 -7.05 -8.54
N ALA A 27 7.61 -6.95 -9.41
CA ALA A 27 7.47 -7.15 -10.86
C ALA A 27 6.35 -6.28 -11.50
N GLY A 28 6.10 -5.09 -10.95
CA GLY A 28 5.04 -4.19 -11.42
C GLY A 28 3.62 -4.56 -11.00
N MET A 29 3.45 -5.54 -10.11
CA MET A 29 2.16 -5.91 -9.52
C MET A 29 2.15 -5.60 -8.03
N THR A 30 1.01 -5.15 -7.52
CA THR A 30 0.83 -5.06 -6.07
C THR A 30 0.77 -6.48 -5.51
N THR A 31 1.42 -6.72 -4.37
CA THR A 31 1.41 -8.03 -3.69
C THR A 31 0.88 -7.94 -2.27
N ARG A 32 0.94 -6.76 -1.67
CA ARG A 32 0.40 -6.44 -0.35
C ARG A 32 -0.02 -4.98 -0.31
N ALA A 33 -1.09 -4.69 0.40
CA ALA A 33 -1.55 -3.34 0.61
C ALA A 33 -2.03 -3.15 2.05
N ILE A 34 -1.89 -1.94 2.56
CA ILE A 34 -2.34 -1.51 3.88
C ILE A 34 -2.99 -0.15 3.72
N GLU A 35 -4.22 0.00 4.18
CA GLU A 35 -4.86 1.29 4.31
C GLU A 35 -4.92 1.71 5.78
N SER A 36 -4.57 2.95 6.06
CA SER A 36 -4.60 3.56 7.38
C SER A 36 -5.59 4.72 7.38
N ILE A 37 -6.76 4.52 7.98
CA ILE A 37 -7.81 5.54 8.07
C ILE A 37 -8.18 5.70 9.54
N GLY A 38 -8.13 6.94 10.04
CA GLY A 38 -8.49 7.23 11.43
C GLY A 38 -7.64 6.51 12.48
N GLY A 39 -6.41 6.09 12.13
CA GLY A 39 -5.51 5.32 13.00
C GLY A 39 -5.79 3.81 13.03
N GLN A 40 -6.77 3.32 12.27
CA GLN A 40 -7.00 1.90 12.07
C GLN A 40 -6.28 1.40 10.82
N LEU A 41 -5.69 0.21 10.91
CA LEU A 41 -4.96 -0.42 9.81
C LEU A 41 -5.75 -1.58 9.21
N TRP A 42 -5.91 -1.55 7.90
CA TRP A 42 -6.60 -2.55 7.09
C TRP A 42 -5.64 -3.13 6.07
N TRP A 43 -5.30 -4.41 6.19
CA TRP A 43 -4.41 -5.06 5.24
C TRP A 43 -5.21 -5.82 4.16
N SER A 44 -4.65 -5.90 2.97
CA SER A 44 -5.15 -6.73 1.87
C SER A 44 -4.00 -7.34 1.06
N SER A 45 -4.23 -8.53 0.52
CA SER A 45 -3.26 -9.33 -0.22
C SER A 45 -4.00 -10.29 -1.16
N PRO A 46 -3.31 -10.92 -2.14
CA PRO A 46 -3.91 -11.98 -2.95
C PRO A 46 -4.43 -13.17 -2.12
N SER A 47 -3.90 -13.37 -0.92
CA SER A 47 -4.29 -14.45 0.00
C SER A 47 -5.48 -14.10 0.89
N GLY A 48 -5.94 -12.85 0.90
CA GLY A 48 -7.06 -12.39 1.73
C GLY A 48 -6.92 -10.94 2.16
N SER A 49 -7.92 -10.45 2.89
CA SER A 49 -7.95 -9.11 3.46
C SER A 49 -8.48 -9.13 4.89
N LYS A 50 -8.18 -8.08 5.67
CA LYS A 50 -8.71 -7.87 7.01
C LYS A 50 -10.20 -7.54 7.01
N SER A 51 -10.68 -6.93 5.94
CA SER A 51 -12.05 -6.45 5.81
C SER A 51 -12.50 -6.56 4.34
N GLU A 52 -13.76 -6.94 4.14
CA GLU A 52 -14.40 -6.98 2.81
C GLU A 52 -14.56 -5.57 2.21
N LYS A 53 -14.46 -4.51 3.02
CA LYS A 53 -14.48 -3.13 2.53
C LYS A 53 -13.19 -2.68 1.85
N HIS A 54 -12.07 -3.33 2.17
CA HIS A 54 -10.74 -2.98 1.69
C HIS A 54 -10.20 -4.17 0.88
N GLU A 55 -10.82 -4.39 -0.28
CA GLU A 55 -10.45 -5.46 -1.19
C GLU A 55 -9.04 -5.25 -1.74
N PHE A 56 -8.40 -6.37 -2.09
CA PHE A 56 -7.08 -6.34 -2.69
C PHE A 56 -7.17 -6.04 -4.19
N THR A 57 -6.29 -5.16 -4.68
CA THR A 57 -6.05 -4.94 -6.11
C THR A 57 -4.65 -5.42 -6.48
N ASP A 58 -4.54 -6.25 -7.52
CA ASP A 58 -3.26 -6.68 -8.10
C ASP A 58 -2.63 -5.60 -8.98
N GLN A 59 -3.46 -4.68 -9.48
CA GLN A 59 -3.00 -3.52 -10.21
C GLN A 59 -2.52 -2.48 -9.21
N PRO A 60 -1.22 -2.09 -9.25
CA PRO A 60 -0.82 -0.90 -8.54
C PRO A 60 -1.57 0.28 -9.13
N GLU A 61 -1.98 1.22 -8.29
CA GLU A 61 -2.63 2.45 -8.75
C GLU A 61 -1.75 3.24 -9.74
N PHE A 62 -0.47 2.87 -9.85
CA PHE A 62 0.49 3.50 -10.72
C PHE A 62 1.68 2.60 -11.07
N SER A 63 2.28 2.88 -12.22
CA SER A 63 3.47 2.14 -12.65
C SER A 63 4.70 2.63 -11.89
N SER A 64 5.69 1.75 -11.71
CA SER A 64 6.99 2.13 -11.13
C SER A 64 7.74 3.21 -11.91
N SER A 65 7.37 3.43 -13.18
CA SER A 65 7.94 4.48 -14.04
C SER A 65 7.30 5.85 -13.79
N ASP A 66 6.10 5.89 -13.20
CA ASP A 66 5.36 7.12 -12.90
C ASP A 66 5.56 7.58 -11.44
N ALA A 67 6.31 6.82 -10.65
CA ALA A 67 6.49 7.08 -9.22
C ALA A 67 7.06 8.48 -8.93
N GLU A 68 7.97 8.99 -9.78
CA GLU A 68 8.51 10.35 -9.62
C GLU A 68 7.48 11.44 -9.99
N ALA A 69 6.61 11.20 -10.96
CA ALA A 69 5.58 12.16 -11.37
C ALA A 69 4.43 12.23 -10.34
N LEU A 70 4.10 11.09 -9.73
CA LEU A 70 3.00 10.96 -8.77
C LEU A 70 3.41 11.34 -7.34
N ALA A 71 4.72 11.48 -7.08
CA ALA A 71 5.22 12.03 -5.83
C ALA A 71 4.65 13.43 -5.56
N ASP A 72 4.52 14.26 -6.61
CA ASP A 72 4.03 15.64 -6.50
C ASP A 72 2.49 15.70 -6.46
N GLU A 73 1.80 14.81 -7.17
CA GLU A 73 0.32 14.84 -7.30
C GLU A 73 -0.41 14.09 -6.18
N PHE A 74 0.08 12.92 -5.77
CA PHE A 74 -0.56 12.03 -4.77
C PHE A 74 0.23 11.92 -3.46
N GLY A 75 1.33 12.66 -3.33
CA GLY A 75 2.23 12.55 -2.19
C GLY A 75 2.89 11.17 -2.10
N LEU A 76 3.17 10.54 -3.26
CA LEU A 76 3.79 9.23 -3.32
C LEU A 76 5.22 9.30 -2.76
N VAL A 77 5.49 8.50 -1.74
CA VAL A 77 6.78 8.40 -1.07
C VAL A 77 7.21 6.94 -1.02
N GLU A 78 8.41 6.65 -1.53
CA GLU A 78 9.02 5.34 -1.32
C GLU A 78 9.43 5.18 0.15
N ILE A 79 9.04 4.08 0.76
CA ILE A 79 9.34 3.75 2.16
C ILE A 79 10.24 2.52 2.24
N SER A 80 10.87 2.33 3.40
CA SER A 80 11.72 1.15 3.60
C SER A 80 10.89 -0.13 3.80
N ALA A 81 11.46 -1.27 3.39
CA ALA A 81 10.88 -2.59 3.66
C ALA A 81 10.63 -2.82 5.16
N SER A 82 11.50 -2.28 6.02
CA SER A 82 11.35 -2.37 7.48
C SER A 82 10.14 -1.58 7.98
N GLU A 83 9.91 -0.39 7.44
CA GLU A 83 8.75 0.44 7.79
C GLU A 83 7.45 -0.25 7.37
N PHE A 84 7.36 -0.71 6.13
CA PHE A 84 6.21 -1.47 5.64
C PHE A 84 6.00 -2.76 6.44
N GLY A 85 7.08 -3.49 6.75
CA GLY A 85 7.00 -4.73 7.52
C GLY A 85 6.51 -4.55 8.96
N ASN A 86 6.78 -3.40 9.58
CA ASN A 86 6.22 -3.05 10.88
C ASN A 86 4.72 -2.74 10.76
N LEU A 87 4.32 -1.91 9.79
CA LEU A 87 2.91 -1.62 9.51
C LEU A 87 2.11 -2.88 9.21
N TRP A 88 2.67 -3.79 8.41
CA TRP A 88 2.03 -5.07 8.07
C TRP A 88 1.78 -5.92 9.31
N ARG A 89 2.74 -5.96 10.22
CA ARG A 89 2.61 -6.68 11.50
C ARG A 89 1.57 -6.03 12.39
N ASP A 90 1.58 -4.71 12.50
CA ASP A 90 0.62 -3.95 13.32
C ASP A 90 -0.79 -4.07 12.75
N ALA A 91 -0.95 -4.14 11.43
CA ALA A 91 -2.24 -4.39 10.79
C ALA A 91 -2.80 -5.78 11.11
N HIS A 92 -1.94 -6.76 11.39
CA HIS A 92 -2.31 -8.11 11.82
C HIS A 92 -2.45 -8.25 13.34
N ALA A 93 -2.07 -7.24 14.11
CA ALA A 93 -2.37 -7.19 15.52
C ALA A 93 -3.87 -6.90 15.70
N ASP A 94 -4.50 -7.67 16.58
CA ASP A 94 -5.91 -7.56 16.96
C ASP A 94 -6.09 -6.51 18.06
#